data_AF-A0A9D4KR82-F1
#
_entry.id   AF-A0A9D4KR82-F1
#
_cell.length_a   1.000
_cell.length_b   1.000
_cell.length_c   1.000
_cell.angle_alpha   90.00
_cell.angle_beta   90.00
_cell.angle_gamma   90.00
#
_symmetry.space_group_name_H-M   'P 1'
#
loop_
_entity.id
_entity.type
_entity.pdbx_description
1 polymer ?
#
loop_
_entity_poly.entity_id
_entity_poly.type
_entity_poly.pdbx_seq_one_letter_code
_entity_poly.pdbx_strand_id
1 'polypeptide(L)'
;MLVGLLKLACPRQPVILHIRGQDTYSCRVSALALCLMRENVSPKQKIHLHCFAGTLDQVLGCPAAFPWCYFSISGLDACFDEVQKSAVRGIPADRLLVETDSLLAGPCSGY
;
A
#
# COMPACT_ATOMS: atom_id res chain seq x y z
N MET A 1 -16.61 7.95 -5.59
CA MET A 1 -16.68 6.47 -5.43
C MET A 1 -15.93 6.03 -4.17
N LEU A 2 -14.63 6.33 -4.01
CA LEU A 2 -13.83 5.95 -2.83
C LEU A 2 -14.44 6.38 -1.48
N VAL A 3 -14.77 7.67 -1.31
CA VAL A 3 -15.32 8.20 -0.04
C VAL A 3 -16.59 7.49 0.43
N GLY A 4 -17.46 7.06 -0.50
CA GLY A 4 -18.67 6.33 -0.17
C GLY A 4 -18.37 4.96 0.44
N LEU A 5 -17.33 4.28 -0.07
CA LEU A 5 -16.87 2.99 0.44
C LEU A 5 -16.17 3.13 1.79
N LEU A 6 -15.40 4.20 2.00
CA LEU A 6 -14.71 4.44 3.29
C LEU A 6 -15.69 4.57 4.46
N LYS A 7 -16.89 5.12 4.23
CA LYS A 7 -17.93 5.22 5.25
C LYS A 7 -18.51 3.87 5.69
N LEU A 8 -18.26 2.80 4.93
CA LEU A 8 -18.67 1.44 5.28
C LEU A 8 -17.62 0.73 6.16
N ALA A 9 -16.40 1.25 6.22
CA ALA A 9 -15.33 0.65 7.01
C ALA A 9 -15.58 0.86 8.50
N CYS A 10 -15.60 -0.24 9.26
CA CYS A 10 -15.64 -0.17 10.72
C CYS A 10 -14.21 -0.11 11.29
N PRO A 11 -13.96 0.58 12.43
CA PRO A 11 -12.61 0.73 13.00
C PRO A 11 -11.85 -0.56 13.31
N ARG A 12 -12.56 -1.69 13.42
CA ARG A 12 -11.98 -3.01 13.71
C ARG A 12 -11.61 -3.80 12.45
N GLN A 13 -12.07 -3.39 11.28
CA GLN A 13 -11.78 -4.04 10.00
C GLN A 13 -10.60 -3.33 9.36
N PRO A 14 -9.53 -4.03 8.94
CA PRO A 14 -8.47 -3.39 8.16
C PRO A 14 -9.01 -2.88 6.82
N VAL A 15 -8.56 -1.70 6.39
CA VAL A 15 -8.83 -1.19 5.04
C VAL A 15 -7.64 -1.55 4.17
N ILE A 16 -7.89 -2.35 3.14
CA ILE A 16 -6.89 -2.75 2.15
C ILE A 16 -7.00 -1.78 0.98
N LEU A 17 -5.91 -1.06 0.70
CA LEU A 17 -5.84 -0.06 -0.36
C LEU A 17 -4.91 -0.57 -1.46
N HIS A 18 -5.46 -0.68 -2.67
CA HIS A 18 -4.65 -0.83 -3.86
C HIS A 18 -4.37 0.57 -4.43
N ILE A 19 -3.11 0.98 -4.42
CA ILE A 19 -2.65 2.25 -4.97
C ILE A 19 -1.48 1.94 -5.89
N ARG A 20 -1.62 2.26 -7.18
CA ARG A 20 -0.61 1.92 -8.20
C ARG A 20 -0.04 3.16 -8.85
N GLY A 21 1.27 3.14 -9.04
CA GLY A 21 2.02 4.04 -9.90
C GLY A 21 3.18 4.74 -9.22
N GLN A 22 4.23 5.04 -10.00
CA GLN A 22 5.50 5.59 -9.54
C GLN A 22 5.83 6.95 -10.14
N ASP A 23 5.00 7.46 -11.06
CA ASP A 23 5.18 8.79 -11.65
C ASP A 23 4.67 9.90 -10.71
N THR A 24 4.99 11.15 -11.05
CA THR A 24 4.57 12.34 -10.30
C THR A 24 3.05 12.45 -10.16
N TYR A 25 2.29 11.92 -11.11
CA TYR A 25 0.84 11.89 -11.04
C TYR A 25 0.37 10.87 -9.99
N SER A 26 0.97 9.69 -9.98
CA SER A 26 0.68 8.59 -9.08
C SER A 26 1.02 8.93 -7.64
N CYS A 27 2.12 9.65 -7.40
CA CYS A 27 2.43 10.20 -6.08
C CYS A 27 1.33 11.12 -5.55
N ARG A 28 0.73 11.96 -6.43
CA ARG A 28 -0.41 12.82 -6.04
C ARG A 28 -1.66 12.00 -5.77
N VAL A 29 -1.91 10.95 -6.53
CA VAL A 29 -3.03 10.03 -6.30
C VAL A 29 -2.87 9.30 -4.97
N SER A 30 -1.67 8.82 -4.64
CA SER A 30 -1.36 8.22 -3.34
C SER A 30 -1.61 9.20 -2.19
N ALA A 31 -1.10 10.43 -2.31
CA ALA A 31 -1.31 11.47 -1.30
C ALA A 31 -2.79 11.83 -1.14
N LEU A 32 -3.54 11.93 -2.24
CA LEU A 32 -4.97 12.21 -2.22
C LEU A 32 -5.75 11.06 -1.56
N ALA A 33 -5.44 9.81 -1.90
CA ALA A 33 -6.08 8.64 -1.30
C ALA A 33 -5.84 8.61 0.22
N LEU A 34 -4.60 8.85 0.65
CA LEU A 34 -4.25 8.95 2.06
C LEU A 34 -4.92 10.14 2.75
N CYS A 35 -5.08 11.28 2.07
CA CYS A 35 -5.83 12.42 2.62
C CYS A 35 -7.31 12.06 2.85
N LEU A 36 -7.95 11.44 1.84
CA LEU A 36 -9.34 10.99 1.94
C LEU A 36 -9.53 9.94 3.03
N MET A 37 -8.57 9.04 3.23
CA MET A 37 -8.56 8.12 4.36
C MET A 37 -8.60 8.89 5.68
N ARG A 38 -7.70 9.87 5.86
CA ARG A 38 -7.57 10.63 7.11
C ARG A 38 -8.86 11.36 7.47
N GLU A 39 -9.60 11.83 6.46
CA GLU A 39 -10.86 12.56 6.64
C GLU A 39 -12.06 11.64 6.93
N ASN A 40 -12.01 10.36 6.52
CA ASN A 40 -13.20 9.51 6.49
C ASN A 40 -13.10 8.24 7.35
N VAL A 41 -11.92 7.88 7.86
CA VAL A 41 -11.74 6.71 8.74
C VAL A 41 -11.14 7.11 10.09
N SER A 42 -11.17 6.18 11.05
CA SER A 42 -10.57 6.40 12.37
C SER A 42 -9.06 6.69 12.27
N PRO A 43 -8.48 7.58 13.10
CA PRO A 43 -7.02 7.72 13.20
C PRO A 43 -6.29 6.43 13.64
N LYS A 44 -7.03 5.50 14.27
CA LYS A 44 -6.52 4.17 14.66
C LYS A 44 -6.84 3.08 13.63
N GLN A 45 -7.39 3.46 12.47
CA GLN A 45 -7.72 2.54 11.40
C GLN A 45 -6.46 1.78 10.98
N LYS A 46 -6.56 0.45 10.94
CA LYS A 46 -5.52 -0.37 10.34
C LYS A 46 -5.62 -0.24 8.82
N ILE A 47 -4.52 0.10 8.18
CA ILE A 47 -4.42 0.29 6.74
C ILE A 47 -3.38 -0.66 6.18
N HIS A 48 -3.72 -1.38 5.14
CA HIS A 48 -2.82 -2.27 4.41
C HIS A 48 -2.71 -1.75 2.98
N LEU A 49 -1.53 -1.25 2.61
CA LEU A 49 -1.18 -0.90 1.24
C LEU A 49 -0.82 -2.19 0.50
N HIS A 50 -1.78 -2.67 -0.28
CA HIS A 50 -1.67 -3.89 -1.07
C HIS A 50 -0.88 -3.65 -2.36
N CYS A 51 -0.03 -4.61 -2.71
CA CYS A 51 0.90 -4.61 -3.82
C CYS A 51 1.73 -3.32 -3.88
N PHE A 52 2.39 -2.98 -2.77
CA PHE A 52 3.09 -1.71 -2.64
C PHE A 52 4.30 -1.65 -3.56
N ALA A 53 4.21 -0.81 -4.60
CA ALA A 53 5.28 -0.51 -5.54
C ALA A 53 5.77 0.95 -5.43
N GLY A 54 5.72 1.52 -4.22
CA GLY A 54 6.02 2.93 -3.98
C GLY A 54 7.48 3.24 -3.65
N THR A 55 7.78 4.50 -3.33
CA THR A 55 9.13 4.98 -3.02
C THR A 55 9.43 5.00 -1.52
N LEU A 56 10.72 5.13 -1.15
CA LEU A 56 11.14 5.30 0.24
C LEU A 56 10.47 6.51 0.91
N ASP A 57 10.31 7.63 0.20
CA ASP A 57 9.64 8.82 0.75
C ASP A 57 8.18 8.53 1.13
N GLN A 58 7.48 7.70 0.34
CA GLN A 58 6.12 7.28 0.66
C GLN A 58 6.09 6.37 1.89
N VAL A 59 7.08 5.49 2.06
CA VAL A 59 7.23 4.65 3.26
C VAL A 59 7.45 5.52 4.49
N LEU A 60 8.33 6.52 4.43
CA LEU A 60 8.62 7.41 5.55
C LEU A 60 7.46 8.36 5.87
N GLY A 61 6.66 8.75 4.88
CA GLY A 61 5.49 9.62 5.06
C GLY A 61 4.25 8.93 5.63
N CYS A 62 4.05 7.62 5.40
CA CYS A 62 2.83 6.93 5.85
C CYS A 62 2.66 6.91 7.38
N PRO A 63 3.69 6.59 8.20
CA PRO A 63 3.54 6.50 9.66
C PRO A 63 3.08 7.80 10.32
N ALA A 64 3.48 8.96 9.78
CA ALA A 64 3.07 10.26 10.31
C ALA A 64 1.56 10.52 10.11
N ALA A 65 0.99 10.00 9.03
CA ALA A 65 -0.45 10.11 8.74
C ALA A 65 -1.26 8.97 9.37
N PHE A 66 -0.70 7.77 9.43
CA PHE A 66 -1.36 6.54 9.86
C PHE A 66 -0.40 5.63 10.64
N PRO A 67 -0.47 5.64 11.99
CA PRO A 67 0.41 4.84 12.84
C PRO A 67 0.29 3.32 12.65
N TRP A 68 -0.80 2.86 12.00
CA TRP A 68 -1.11 1.45 11.74
C TRP A 68 -1.16 1.15 10.23
N CYS A 69 -0.25 1.77 9.48
CA CYS A 69 -0.01 1.54 8.04
C CYS A 69 0.93 0.34 7.85
N TYR A 70 0.51 -0.63 7.05
CA TYR A 70 1.26 -1.84 6.68
C TYR A 70 1.44 -1.88 5.17
N PHE A 71 2.54 -2.47 4.71
CA PHE A 71 2.93 -2.52 3.31
C PHE A 71 3.13 -3.97 2.91
N SER A 72 2.38 -4.46 1.92
CA SER A 72 2.66 -5.79 1.37
C SER A 72 3.47 -5.71 0.10
N ILE A 73 4.41 -6.63 -0.01
CA ILE A 73 5.23 -6.81 -1.20
C ILE A 73 4.80 -8.11 -1.86
N SER A 74 4.44 -8.03 -3.14
CA SER A 74 4.07 -9.18 -3.96
C SER A 74 5.26 -9.68 -4.78
N GLY A 75 5.25 -10.97 -5.14
CA GLY A 75 6.24 -11.56 -6.04
C GLY A 75 6.00 -11.26 -7.52
N LEU A 76 4.93 -10.53 -7.89
CA LEU A 76 4.64 -10.17 -9.27
C LEU A 76 5.67 -9.17 -9.83
N ASP A 77 6.27 -8.35 -8.97
CA ASP A 77 7.41 -7.50 -9.31
C ASP A 77 8.72 -8.31 -9.24
N ALA A 78 8.82 -9.39 -10.02
CA ALA A 78 9.96 -10.33 -10.04
C ALA A 78 11.33 -9.64 -10.24
N CYS A 79 11.35 -8.38 -10.65
CA CYS A 79 12.51 -7.51 -10.66
C CYS A 79 12.24 -6.23 -9.86
N PHE A 80 12.62 -6.22 -8.59
CA PHE A 80 12.74 -4.98 -7.82
C PHE A 80 13.84 -4.10 -8.44
N ASP A 81 13.51 -2.89 -8.88
CA ASP A 81 14.51 -1.88 -9.19
C ASP A 81 15.15 -1.31 -7.90
N GLU A 82 16.20 -0.49 -8.03
CA GLU A 82 16.89 0.05 -6.85
C GLU A 82 16.00 0.99 -6.01
N VAL A 83 15.01 1.64 -6.63
CA VAL A 83 14.05 2.50 -5.94
C VAL A 83 13.18 1.64 -5.02
N GLN A 84 12.65 0.54 -5.55
CA GLN A 84 11.78 -0.37 -4.83
C GLN A 84 12.57 -1.15 -3.76
N LYS A 85 13.82 -1.58 -4.03
CA LYS A 85 14.70 -2.16 -3.00
C LYS A 85 14.95 -1.19 -1.85
N SER A 86 15.17 0.08 -2.15
CA SER A 86 15.35 1.13 -1.13
C SER A 86 14.07 1.31 -0.30
N ALA A 87 12.91 1.35 -0.96
CA ALA A 87 11.62 1.44 -0.28
C ALA A 87 11.38 0.24 0.65
N VAL A 88 11.57 -0.99 0.16
CA VAL A 88 11.40 -2.22 0.94
C VAL A 88 12.30 -2.26 2.17
N ARG A 89 13.58 -1.87 2.04
CA ARG A 89 14.51 -1.79 3.17
C ARG A 89 14.13 -0.72 4.20
N GLY A 90 13.42 0.33 3.77
CA GLY A 90 12.93 1.39 4.66
C GLY A 90 11.68 1.03 5.44
N ILE A 91 10.97 -0.07 5.08
CA ILE A 91 9.76 -0.48 5.79
C ILE A 91 10.15 -1.10 7.14
N PRO A 92 9.56 -0.63 8.26
CA PRO A 92 9.76 -1.27 9.55
C PRO A 92 9.34 -2.74 9.53
N ALA A 93 10.11 -3.62 10.16
CA ALA A 93 9.88 -5.07 10.10
C ALA A 93 8.49 -5.50 10.62
N ASP A 94 7.93 -4.78 11.59
CA ASP A 94 6.59 -5.00 12.14
C ASP A 94 5.45 -4.46 11.25
N ARG A 95 5.80 -3.78 10.15
CA ARG A 95 4.88 -3.18 9.17
C ARG A 95 4.99 -3.81 7.77
N LEU A 96 5.97 -4.66 7.55
CA LEU A 96 6.17 -5.39 6.31
C LEU A 96 5.29 -6.64 6.28
N LEU A 97 4.53 -6.80 5.20
CA LEU A 97 3.71 -7.97 4.90
C LEU A 97 4.21 -8.62 3.60
N VAL A 98 3.95 -9.91 3.45
CA VAL A 98 4.26 -10.66 2.23
C VAL A 98 2.95 -11.14 1.63
N GLU A 99 2.81 -11.03 0.32
CA GLU A 99 1.67 -11.57 -0.42
C GLU A 99 2.11 -12.17 -1.76
N THR A 100 1.23 -12.93 -2.40
CA THR A 100 1.49 -13.50 -3.72
C THR A 100 0.82 -12.71 -4.84
N ASP A 101 -0.26 -11.97 -4.52
CA ASP A 101 -1.18 -11.36 -5.49
C ASP A 101 -1.56 -12.32 -6.65
N SER A 102 -1.66 -13.62 -6.33
CA SER A 102 -1.87 -14.65 -7.33
C SER A 102 -3.30 -14.60 -7.86
N LEU A 103 -3.46 -14.30 -9.14
CA LEU A 103 -4.64 -14.72 -9.88
C LEU A 103 -4.64 -16.25 -9.93
N LEU A 104 -5.80 -16.91 -9.79
CA LEU A 104 -5.93 -18.38 -9.86
C LEU A 104 -5.40 -19.03 -11.17
N ALA A 105 -4.95 -18.22 -12.14
CA ALA A 105 -4.08 -18.62 -13.23
C ALA A 105 -2.62 -18.29 -12.85
N GLY A 106 -1.91 -19.29 -12.34
CA GLY A 106 -0.56 -19.14 -11.81
C GLY A 106 0.47 -18.67 -12.86
N PRO A 107 1.69 -18.31 -12.43
CA PRO A 107 2.78 -17.82 -13.29
C PRO A 107 3.36 -18.89 -14.23
N CYS A 108 2.69 -20.03 -14.44
CA CYS A 108 3.13 -21.06 -15.37
C CYS A 108 2.60 -20.79 -16.79
N SER A 109 3.11 -19.73 -17.41
CA SER A 109 3.22 -19.63 -18.86
C SER A 109 4.64 -19.19 -19.20
N GLY A 110 5.57 -20.16 -19.18
CA GLY A 110 6.94 -19.99 -19.64
C GLY A 110 7.96 -20.63 -18.70
N TYR A 111 8.39 -21.84 -19.06
CA TYR A 111 9.74 -22.31 -18.75
C TYR A 111 10.78 -21.37 -19.36
#